data_AF-A3XI21-F1
#
_entry.id   AF-A3XI21-F1
#
_cell.length_a   1.000
_cell.length_b   1.000
_cell.length_c   1.000
_cell.angle_alpha   90.00
_cell.angle_beta   90.00
_cell.angle_gamma   90.00
#
_symmetry.space_group_name_H-M   'P 1'
#
loop_
_entity.id
_entity.type
_entity.pdbx_description
1 polymer ?
#
loop_
_entity_poly.entity_id
_entity_poly.type
_entity_poly.pdbx_seq_one_letter_code
_entity_poly.pdbx_strand_id
1 'polypeptide(L)'
;MITIEPFDTTEDGRPVLSVKLKNTSGMEAHFITYGAILQRLIVPDGDGFTDVVLGYNDLHSYEEDQIFMGQLVGRSANRIANATVSLDGKKVALSANEGTNHLHGGFEGFGKKLWEVAELEDEVVFSYLSKDGEEGYPGNLETKMFVKLTGENALEMRLEATTDKETVVNLTRHEYFNLNPSSGEGIAKHQLLINGEGILPKTEQNVPDGSVKPVENTPFDLRELSILEQPLEQLEGGFDHNYVLEKYSKEVPAAVLAAPSGTPKLELYCTQPGIQFYSANGIEKIENKTGTIQGPSPALCLEPQFFPDTPNHPNFPSTVLKPGAQYKHTITYKFL
;
A
#
# COMPACT_ATOMS: atom_id res chain seq x y z
N MET A 1 -3.05 -7.79 -22.69
CA MET A 1 -3.65 -6.65 -23.42
C MET A 1 -3.59 -5.44 -22.50
N ILE A 2 -3.08 -4.33 -23.00
CA ILE A 2 -3.05 -3.04 -22.30
C ILE A 2 -3.98 -2.10 -23.07
N THR A 3 -4.81 -1.36 -22.34
CA THR A 3 -5.67 -0.32 -22.90
C THR A 3 -5.53 0.93 -22.04
N ILE A 4 -5.29 2.09 -22.68
CA ILE A 4 -5.26 3.39 -22.01
C ILE A 4 -6.37 4.25 -22.63
N GLU A 5 -7.28 4.74 -21.80
CA GLU A 5 -8.44 5.52 -22.24
C GLU A 5 -8.76 6.67 -21.27
N PRO A 6 -9.48 7.71 -21.70
CA PRO A 6 -9.94 8.76 -20.79
C PRO A 6 -10.78 8.17 -19.65
N PHE A 7 -10.50 8.59 -18.41
CA PHE A 7 -11.27 8.23 -17.23
C PHE A 7 -12.17 9.37 -16.79
N ASP A 8 -11.55 10.49 -16.40
CA ASP A 8 -12.24 11.66 -15.85
C ASP A 8 -11.33 12.91 -15.95
N THR A 9 -11.70 14.01 -15.32
CA THR A 9 -10.90 15.25 -15.23
C THR A 9 -10.88 15.74 -13.79
N THR A 10 -9.70 16.09 -13.28
CA THR A 10 -9.54 16.68 -11.92
C THR A 10 -10.31 17.99 -11.79
N GLU A 11 -10.55 18.43 -10.55
CA GLU A 11 -11.24 19.71 -10.29
C GLU A 11 -10.54 20.92 -10.95
N ASP A 12 -9.21 20.87 -11.08
CA ASP A 12 -8.41 21.90 -11.74
C ASP A 12 -8.27 21.72 -13.27
N GLY A 13 -9.02 20.79 -13.86
CA GLY A 13 -9.17 20.65 -15.31
C GLY A 13 -8.11 19.78 -15.99
N ARG A 14 -7.33 18.98 -15.25
CA ARG A 14 -6.31 18.09 -15.82
C ARG A 14 -6.93 16.71 -16.14
N PRO A 15 -6.65 16.14 -17.31
CA PRO A 15 -7.22 14.85 -17.70
C PRO A 15 -6.62 13.70 -16.88
N VAL A 16 -7.48 12.78 -16.46
CA VAL A 16 -7.12 11.50 -15.83
C VAL A 16 -7.41 10.37 -16.82
N LEU A 17 -6.48 9.44 -16.93
CA LEU A 17 -6.59 8.26 -17.80
C LEU A 17 -6.80 7.01 -16.97
N SER A 18 -7.59 6.07 -17.49
CA SER A 18 -7.66 4.70 -17.02
C SER A 18 -6.65 3.86 -17.79
N VAL A 19 -5.98 2.95 -17.08
CA VAL A 19 -4.95 2.05 -17.59
C VAL A 19 -5.36 0.64 -17.20
N LYS A 20 -5.88 -0.10 -18.18
CA LYS A 20 -6.36 -1.47 -17.99
C LYS A 20 -5.35 -2.46 -18.52
N LEU A 21 -4.91 -3.38 -17.65
CA LEU A 21 -4.15 -4.57 -18.02
C LEU A 21 -5.06 -5.79 -17.91
N LYS A 22 -5.05 -6.67 -18.91
CA LYS A 22 -5.78 -7.94 -18.93
C LYS A 22 -4.90 -9.09 -19.41
N ASN A 23 -4.86 -10.18 -18.65
CA ASN A 23 -4.14 -11.40 -19.03
C ASN A 23 -5.04 -12.40 -19.77
N THR A 24 -4.45 -13.51 -20.22
CA THR A 24 -5.15 -14.58 -20.95
C THR A 24 -6.12 -15.38 -20.08
N SER A 25 -5.90 -15.40 -18.77
CA SER A 25 -6.75 -16.08 -17.78
C SER A 25 -7.97 -15.23 -17.38
N GLY A 26 -8.07 -14.00 -17.91
CA GLY A 26 -9.18 -13.09 -17.66
C GLY A 26 -9.00 -12.17 -16.45
N MET A 27 -7.91 -12.30 -15.68
CA MET A 27 -7.58 -11.36 -14.61
C MET A 27 -7.37 -9.96 -15.22
N GLU A 28 -7.87 -8.94 -14.52
CA GLU A 28 -7.74 -7.55 -14.92
C GLU A 28 -7.24 -6.68 -13.77
N ALA A 29 -6.32 -5.77 -14.08
CA ALA A 29 -5.90 -4.69 -13.17
C ALA A 29 -6.19 -3.34 -13.83
N HIS A 30 -6.91 -2.48 -13.12
CA HIS A 30 -7.35 -1.18 -13.63
C HIS A 30 -6.76 -0.10 -12.75
N PHE A 31 -5.83 0.67 -13.30
CA PHE A 31 -5.24 1.81 -12.65
C PHE A 31 -5.84 3.11 -13.19
N ILE A 32 -5.78 4.19 -12.41
CA ILE A 32 -5.97 5.55 -12.92
C ILE A 32 -4.69 6.37 -12.72
N THR A 33 -4.45 7.35 -13.59
CA THR A 33 -3.22 8.17 -13.51
C THR A 33 -3.18 9.10 -12.29
N TYR A 34 -4.35 9.43 -11.72
CA TYR A 34 -4.40 10.11 -10.43
C TYR A 34 -3.98 9.14 -9.31
N GLY A 35 -2.96 9.54 -8.54
CA GLY A 35 -2.36 8.77 -7.46
C GLY A 35 -1.71 7.44 -7.86
N ALA A 36 -1.62 7.15 -9.17
CA ALA A 36 -1.37 5.81 -9.69
C ALA A 36 -2.25 4.75 -8.99
N ILE A 37 -3.52 5.09 -8.74
CA ILE A 37 -4.43 4.31 -7.90
C ILE A 37 -4.81 3.00 -8.59
N LEU A 38 -4.77 1.87 -7.87
CA LEU A 38 -5.33 0.60 -8.34
C LEU A 38 -6.83 0.59 -8.02
N GLN A 39 -7.63 1.02 -8.99
CA GLN A 39 -9.08 1.17 -8.85
C GLN A 39 -9.80 -0.18 -8.81
N ARG A 40 -9.35 -1.14 -9.62
CA ARG A 40 -9.95 -2.49 -9.70
C ARG A 40 -8.89 -3.56 -9.85
N LEU A 41 -9.11 -4.68 -9.19
CA LEU A 41 -8.31 -5.88 -9.32
C LEU A 41 -9.27 -7.06 -9.42
N ILE A 42 -9.61 -7.42 -10.65
CA ILE A 42 -10.62 -8.43 -10.95
C ILE A 42 -9.91 -9.75 -11.18
N VAL A 43 -10.16 -10.73 -10.32
CA VAL A 43 -9.45 -12.02 -10.32
C VAL A 43 -10.43 -13.16 -10.60
N PRO A 44 -9.99 -14.24 -11.29
CA PRO A 44 -10.78 -15.46 -11.40
C PRO A 44 -11.16 -16.02 -10.03
N ASP A 45 -12.41 -16.43 -9.87
CA ASP A 45 -12.98 -16.97 -8.63
C ASP A 45 -13.99 -18.07 -8.99
N GLY A 46 -13.50 -19.30 -9.07
CA GLY A 46 -14.27 -20.44 -9.60
C GLY A 46 -14.69 -20.22 -11.07
N ASP A 47 -16.00 -20.26 -11.33
CA ASP A 47 -16.58 -19.97 -12.65
C ASP A 47 -16.80 -18.47 -12.91
N GLY A 48 -16.50 -17.62 -11.92
CA GLY A 48 -16.76 -16.19 -11.94
C GLY A 48 -15.50 -15.34 -11.78
N PHE A 49 -15.73 -14.06 -11.47
CA PHE A 49 -14.69 -13.08 -11.21
C PHE A 49 -15.07 -12.21 -10.02
N THR A 50 -14.08 -11.88 -9.19
CA THR A 50 -14.26 -11.05 -8.00
C THR A 50 -13.31 -9.86 -8.08
N ASP A 51 -13.83 -8.64 -7.87
CA ASP A 51 -13.03 -7.43 -7.75
C ASP A 51 -12.57 -7.29 -6.29
N VAL A 52 -11.33 -7.67 -6.00
CA VAL A 52 -10.87 -7.97 -4.63
C VAL A 52 -10.32 -6.77 -3.86
N VAL A 53 -10.26 -5.61 -4.49
CA VAL A 53 -9.89 -4.34 -3.84
C VAL A 53 -11.12 -3.44 -3.77
N LEU A 54 -11.25 -2.65 -2.71
CA LEU A 54 -12.27 -1.61 -2.64
C LEU A 54 -11.81 -0.38 -3.44
N GLY A 55 -12.77 0.46 -3.83
CA GLY A 55 -12.51 1.70 -4.56
C GLY A 55 -13.79 2.42 -4.98
N TYR A 56 -13.64 3.51 -5.70
CA TYR A 56 -14.75 4.36 -6.16
C TYR A 56 -14.93 4.29 -7.68
N ASN A 57 -16.12 4.67 -8.16
CA ASN A 57 -16.42 4.67 -9.60
C ASN A 57 -16.02 5.98 -10.29
N ASP A 58 -15.92 7.09 -9.54
CA ASP A 58 -15.63 8.44 -10.03
C ASP A 58 -14.36 9.02 -9.41
N LEU A 59 -13.74 9.99 -10.10
CA LEU A 59 -12.52 10.65 -9.63
C LEU A 59 -12.77 11.55 -8.41
N HIS A 60 -13.91 12.25 -8.37
CA HIS A 60 -14.21 13.18 -7.29
C HIS A 60 -14.14 12.52 -5.91
N SER A 61 -14.67 11.29 -5.78
CA SER A 61 -14.56 10.50 -4.56
C SER A 61 -13.11 10.17 -4.17
N TYR A 62 -12.20 10.01 -5.13
CA TYR A 62 -10.76 9.85 -4.88
C TYR A 62 -10.05 11.16 -4.53
N GLU A 63 -10.52 12.31 -5.04
CA GLU A 63 -9.99 13.63 -4.68
C GLU A 63 -10.38 14.01 -3.23
N GLU A 64 -11.59 13.65 -2.81
CA GLU A 64 -12.10 13.87 -1.44
C GLU A 64 -11.63 12.80 -0.43
N ASP A 65 -11.06 11.69 -0.92
CA ASP A 65 -10.65 10.56 -0.09
C ASP A 65 -9.62 10.94 0.98
N GLN A 66 -9.91 10.53 2.22
CA GLN A 66 -9.05 10.77 3.39
C GLN A 66 -8.41 9.48 3.91
N ILE A 67 -8.69 8.32 3.29
CA ILE A 67 -8.21 7.01 3.75
C ILE A 67 -7.21 6.36 2.80
N PHE A 68 -6.67 7.10 1.83
CA PHE A 68 -5.62 6.67 0.91
C PHE A 68 -5.99 5.48 0.02
N MET A 69 -7.26 5.37 -0.36
CA MET A 69 -7.86 4.24 -1.07
C MET A 69 -7.09 3.86 -2.35
N GLY A 70 -6.35 2.75 -2.30
CA GLY A 70 -5.65 2.17 -3.45
C GLY A 70 -4.48 3.00 -3.98
N GLN A 71 -4.01 3.99 -3.23
CA GLN A 71 -3.00 4.96 -3.66
C GLN A 71 -1.59 4.35 -3.70
N LEU A 72 -0.74 4.89 -4.59
CA LEU A 72 0.72 4.82 -4.42
C LEU A 72 1.15 5.82 -3.35
N VAL A 73 1.69 5.32 -2.24
CA VAL A 73 2.06 6.13 -1.10
C VAL A 73 3.54 6.53 -1.19
N GLY A 74 3.83 7.82 -0.96
CA GLY A 74 5.16 8.39 -0.96
C GLY A 74 5.12 9.90 -0.73
N ARG A 75 6.25 10.58 -0.46
CA ARG A 75 7.64 10.09 -0.56
C ARG A 75 8.06 9.12 0.55
N SER A 76 7.44 9.20 1.73
CA SER A 76 7.60 8.23 2.81
C SER A 76 6.25 7.70 3.28
N ALA A 77 6.06 6.39 3.15
CA ALA A 77 4.93 5.67 3.70
C ALA A 77 4.96 5.65 5.23
N ASN A 78 3.75 5.56 5.81
CA ASN A 78 3.48 5.58 7.23
C ASN A 78 3.98 6.86 7.92
N ARG A 79 4.17 6.82 9.24
CA ARG A 79 4.43 7.98 10.07
C ARG A 79 5.92 8.28 10.21
N ILE A 80 6.24 9.57 10.32
CA ILE A 80 7.51 10.11 10.82
C ILE A 80 7.18 11.02 12.02
N ALA A 81 7.76 10.71 13.17
CA ALA A 81 7.52 11.41 14.42
C ALA A 81 7.92 12.88 14.32
N ASN A 82 7.08 13.75 14.88
CA ASN A 82 7.30 15.21 14.92
C ASN A 82 7.52 15.86 13.54
N ALA A 83 7.10 15.18 12.46
CA ALA A 83 7.27 15.62 11.08
C ALA A 83 8.71 16.11 10.79
N THR A 84 9.70 15.44 11.36
CA THR A 84 11.10 15.86 11.28
C THR A 84 12.01 14.67 11.04
N VAL A 85 12.98 14.83 10.15
CA VAL A 85 14.04 13.84 9.91
C VAL A 85 15.42 14.47 10.09
N SER A 86 16.44 13.65 10.36
CA SER A 86 17.84 14.08 10.37
C SER A 86 18.57 13.53 9.15
N LEU A 87 19.01 14.41 8.25
CA LEU A 87 19.79 14.09 7.04
C LEU A 87 21.13 14.80 7.11
N ASP A 88 22.23 14.06 6.96
CA ASP A 88 23.61 14.56 7.15
C ASP A 88 23.79 15.43 8.42
N GLY A 89 23.20 14.98 9.54
CA GLY A 89 23.24 15.69 10.84
C GLY A 89 22.41 16.98 10.90
N LYS A 90 21.66 17.33 9.85
CA LYS A 90 20.77 18.50 9.81
C LYS A 90 19.33 18.06 9.98
N LYS A 91 18.59 18.80 10.81
CA LYS A 91 17.15 18.64 10.95
C LYS A 91 16.44 19.20 9.71
N VAL A 92 15.56 18.41 9.14
CA VAL A 92 14.68 18.78 8.03
C VAL A 92 13.24 18.63 8.50
N ALA A 93 12.48 19.72 8.43
CA ALA A 93 11.05 19.71 8.74
C ALA A 93 10.26 19.27 7.50
N LEU A 94 9.29 18.40 7.73
CA LEU A 94 8.29 17.93 6.78
C LEU A 94 6.92 18.50 7.16
N SER A 95 5.93 18.35 6.28
CA SER A 95 4.55 18.73 6.61
C SER A 95 3.97 17.90 7.76
N ALA A 96 3.34 18.53 8.74
CA ALA A 96 2.65 17.82 9.83
C ALA A 96 1.15 17.69 9.50
N ASN A 97 0.78 16.66 8.75
CA ASN A 97 -0.61 16.41 8.31
C ASN A 97 -1.42 15.53 9.26
N GLU A 98 -0.79 14.95 10.30
CA GLU A 98 -1.48 14.17 11.32
C GLU A 98 -1.02 14.61 12.72
N GLY A 99 -1.69 15.61 13.30
CA GLY A 99 -1.28 16.19 14.57
C GLY A 99 0.13 16.76 14.50
N THR A 100 1.07 16.16 15.23
CA THR A 100 2.51 16.53 15.16
C THR A 100 3.31 15.69 14.18
N ASN A 101 2.74 14.62 13.64
CA ASN A 101 3.44 13.66 12.79
C ASN A 101 3.26 13.99 11.31
N HIS A 102 4.18 13.45 10.51
CA HIS A 102 4.07 13.41 9.06
C HIS A 102 3.60 12.01 8.65
N LEU A 103 2.50 11.91 7.91
CA LEU A 103 1.88 10.65 7.52
C LEU A 103 1.78 10.55 5.99
N HIS A 104 2.19 9.40 5.43
CA HIS A 104 1.96 9.02 4.03
C HIS A 104 2.41 10.06 2.99
N GLY A 105 3.50 10.77 3.27
CA GLY A 105 4.09 11.74 2.36
C GLY A 105 3.56 13.17 2.50
N GLY A 106 2.60 13.43 3.38
CA GLY A 106 2.14 14.79 3.71
C GLY A 106 0.72 15.09 3.25
N PHE A 107 0.36 16.38 3.17
CA PHE A 107 -0.99 16.80 2.80
C PHE A 107 -1.33 16.40 1.37
N GLU A 108 -0.38 16.61 0.47
CA GLU A 108 -0.44 16.35 -0.95
C GLU A 108 0.61 15.32 -1.35
N GLY A 109 0.60 14.15 -0.69
CA GLY A 109 1.48 13.02 -0.99
C GLY A 109 1.27 12.42 -2.40
N PHE A 110 2.02 11.37 -2.73
CA PHE A 110 2.05 10.77 -4.08
C PHE A 110 0.68 10.28 -4.58
N GLY A 111 -0.18 9.86 -3.66
CA GLY A 111 -1.54 9.42 -3.94
C GLY A 111 -2.48 10.52 -4.43
N LYS A 112 -2.10 11.80 -4.30
CA LYS A 112 -2.86 12.96 -4.80
C LYS A 112 -2.21 13.61 -6.04
N LYS A 113 -1.20 12.97 -6.62
CA LYS A 113 -0.48 13.51 -7.79
C LYS A 113 -1.01 12.91 -9.07
N LEU A 114 -0.95 13.67 -10.16
CA LEU A 114 -1.19 13.15 -11.50
C LEU A 114 0.12 12.56 -12.03
N TRP A 115 0.11 11.25 -12.30
CA TRP A 115 1.26 10.52 -12.83
C TRP A 115 1.24 10.51 -14.35
N GLU A 116 2.41 10.69 -14.97
CA GLU A 116 2.57 10.42 -16.40
C GLU A 116 2.53 8.91 -16.62
N VAL A 117 1.92 8.48 -17.74
CA VAL A 117 1.84 7.05 -18.10
C VAL A 117 2.38 6.81 -19.49
N ALA A 118 3.16 5.73 -19.64
CA ALA A 118 3.62 5.23 -20.92
C ALA A 118 3.48 3.70 -21.00
N GLU A 119 3.01 3.21 -22.15
CA GLU A 119 2.99 1.79 -22.47
C GLU A 119 4.37 1.33 -22.96
N LEU A 120 4.84 0.18 -22.45
CA LEU A 120 5.94 -0.60 -22.97
C LEU A 120 5.37 -1.92 -23.53
N GLU A 121 6.19 -2.78 -24.15
CA GLU A 121 5.69 -4.00 -24.83
C GLU A 121 4.73 -4.84 -23.98
N ASP A 122 5.10 -5.18 -22.74
CA ASP A 122 4.32 -6.01 -21.82
C ASP A 122 4.14 -5.40 -20.42
N GLU A 123 4.50 -4.12 -20.27
CA GLU A 123 4.40 -3.37 -19.00
C GLU A 123 3.80 -1.98 -19.24
N VAL A 124 3.30 -1.35 -18.18
CA VAL A 124 2.98 0.08 -18.16
C VAL A 124 3.85 0.76 -17.11
N VAL A 125 4.33 1.97 -17.40
CA VAL A 125 5.14 2.76 -16.47
C VAL A 125 4.40 4.02 -16.07
N PHE A 126 4.19 4.19 -14.77
CA PHE A 126 3.79 5.44 -14.16
C PHE A 126 5.04 6.21 -13.72
N SER A 127 5.14 7.49 -14.06
CA SER A 127 6.28 8.34 -13.68
C SER A 127 5.81 9.63 -13.01
N TYR A 128 6.50 10.04 -11.95
CA TYR A 128 6.29 11.32 -11.28
C TYR A 128 7.62 11.93 -10.83
N LEU A 129 7.74 13.24 -11.01
CA LEU A 129 8.89 14.02 -10.54
C LEU A 129 8.47 14.88 -9.36
N SER A 130 8.73 14.38 -8.16
CA SER A 130 8.53 15.11 -6.91
C SER A 130 9.64 16.16 -6.78
N LYS A 131 9.29 17.44 -6.78
CA LYS A 131 10.28 18.53 -6.80
C LYS A 131 10.97 18.71 -5.45
N ASP A 132 12.17 19.28 -5.46
CA ASP A 132 12.86 19.73 -4.25
C ASP A 132 11.96 20.63 -3.40
N GLY A 133 11.79 20.29 -2.13
CA GLY A 133 10.94 20.99 -1.17
C GLY A 133 9.47 20.54 -1.14
N GLU A 134 9.03 19.65 -2.04
CA GLU A 134 7.67 19.10 -2.00
C GLU A 134 7.41 18.42 -0.65
N GLU A 135 6.38 18.85 0.07
CA GLU A 135 6.04 18.38 1.44
C GLU A 135 7.19 18.49 2.47
N GLY A 136 8.19 19.34 2.18
CA GLY A 136 9.40 19.56 2.97
C GLY A 136 10.57 18.64 2.63
N TYR A 137 10.41 17.67 1.73
CA TYR A 137 11.47 16.74 1.36
C TYR A 137 12.56 17.41 0.50
N PRO A 138 13.85 17.20 0.81
CA PRO A 138 14.95 17.73 0.00
C PRO A 138 15.14 16.88 -1.28
N GLY A 139 15.62 17.52 -2.33
CA GLY A 139 15.97 16.88 -3.60
C GLY A 139 14.77 16.64 -4.51
N ASN A 140 15.03 16.79 -5.81
CA ASN A 140 14.12 16.26 -6.81
C ASN A 140 14.20 14.73 -6.77
N LEU A 141 13.06 14.06 -6.71
CA LEU A 141 12.95 12.62 -6.76
C LEU A 141 12.19 12.20 -8.02
N GLU A 142 12.89 11.58 -8.96
CA GLU A 142 12.26 10.91 -10.10
C GLU A 142 11.82 9.52 -9.63
N THR A 143 10.51 9.25 -9.67
CA THR A 143 9.92 7.99 -9.24
C THR A 143 9.21 7.31 -10.41
N LYS A 144 9.39 6.00 -10.53
CA LYS A 144 8.74 5.16 -11.54
C LYS A 144 8.12 3.93 -10.90
N MET A 145 6.90 3.59 -11.33
CA MET A 145 6.25 2.33 -11.03
C MET A 145 6.02 1.59 -12.34
N PHE A 146 6.73 0.48 -12.53
CA PHE A 146 6.53 -0.45 -13.62
C PHE A 146 5.48 -1.47 -13.20
N VAL A 147 4.46 -1.68 -14.04
CA VAL A 147 3.33 -2.56 -13.76
C VAL A 147 3.22 -3.60 -14.85
N LYS A 148 3.18 -4.87 -14.46
CA LYS A 148 3.02 -6.01 -15.36
C LYS A 148 1.96 -6.96 -14.83
N LEU A 149 1.08 -7.41 -15.72
CA LEU A 149 0.11 -8.46 -15.40
C LEU A 149 0.47 -9.73 -16.17
N THR A 150 0.92 -10.75 -15.45
CA THR A 150 1.43 -12.00 -16.03
C THR A 150 0.30 -12.95 -16.41
N GLY A 151 0.61 -13.98 -17.20
CA GLY A 151 -0.32 -15.07 -17.54
C GLY A 151 -0.70 -15.97 -16.36
N GLU A 152 0.09 -15.96 -15.28
CA GLU A 152 -0.09 -16.77 -14.07
C GLU A 152 -0.84 -16.02 -12.95
N ASN A 153 -1.73 -15.09 -13.33
CA ASN A 153 -2.52 -14.28 -12.41
C ASN A 153 -1.67 -13.53 -11.35
N ALA A 154 -0.49 -13.02 -11.76
CA ALA A 154 0.33 -12.17 -10.92
C ALA A 154 0.36 -10.74 -11.44
N LEU A 155 -0.01 -9.78 -10.59
CA LEU A 155 0.22 -8.35 -10.78
C LEU A 155 1.55 -8.00 -10.12
N GLU A 156 2.55 -7.73 -10.94
CA GLU A 156 3.90 -7.34 -10.51
C GLU A 156 4.06 -5.82 -10.61
N MET A 157 4.51 -5.21 -9.53
CA MET A 157 4.80 -3.78 -9.44
C MET A 157 6.25 -3.59 -9.00
N ARG A 158 7.05 -2.90 -9.81
CA ARG A 158 8.43 -2.53 -9.49
C ARG A 158 8.54 -1.02 -9.36
N LEU A 159 8.85 -0.58 -8.16
CA LEU A 159 9.05 0.80 -7.77
C LEU A 159 10.55 1.12 -7.84
N GLU A 160 10.89 2.19 -8.54
CA GLU A 160 12.25 2.70 -8.65
C GLU A 160 12.27 4.20 -8.39
N ALA A 161 13.30 4.69 -7.71
CA ALA A 161 13.50 6.12 -7.55
C ALA A 161 14.98 6.53 -7.52
N THR A 162 15.26 7.73 -8.02
CA THR A 162 16.58 8.37 -7.98
C THR A 162 16.44 9.83 -7.58
N THR A 163 17.45 10.35 -6.89
CA THR A 163 17.45 11.70 -6.32
C THR A 163 18.69 12.50 -6.71
N ASP A 164 18.55 13.84 -6.74
CA ASP A 164 19.68 14.76 -6.92
C ASP A 164 20.24 15.32 -5.59
N LYS A 165 19.57 15.08 -4.46
CA LYS A 165 20.05 15.37 -3.09
C LYS A 165 19.73 14.22 -2.13
N GLU A 166 20.46 14.12 -1.04
CA GLU A 166 20.13 13.16 0.02
C GLU A 166 18.70 13.41 0.55
N THR A 167 17.86 12.37 0.58
CA THR A 167 16.45 12.40 1.01
C THR A 167 16.09 11.08 1.67
N VAL A 168 14.87 10.98 2.23
CA VAL A 168 14.27 9.69 2.63
C VAL A 168 13.27 9.23 1.58
N VAL A 169 13.19 7.91 1.35
CA VAL A 169 12.24 7.26 0.44
C VAL A 169 11.73 5.96 1.05
N ASN A 170 10.42 5.82 1.14
CA ASN A 170 9.74 4.58 1.53
C ASN A 170 8.42 4.51 0.77
N LEU A 171 8.35 3.67 -0.27
CA LEU A 171 7.19 3.61 -1.17
C LEU A 171 6.42 2.30 -0.95
N THR A 172 5.10 2.41 -0.86
CA THR A 172 4.19 1.27 -0.73
C THR A 172 2.89 1.50 -1.48
N ARG A 173 2.03 0.50 -1.47
CA ARG A 173 0.69 0.52 -2.03
C ARG A 173 -0.33 0.38 -0.89
N HIS A 174 -1.46 1.09 -1.00
CA HIS A 174 -2.45 1.17 0.07
C HIS A 174 -3.82 0.62 -0.39
N GLU A 175 -3.82 -0.57 -0.98
CA GLU A 175 -5.05 -1.25 -1.38
C GLU A 175 -5.83 -1.77 -0.16
N TYR A 176 -7.14 -1.50 -0.17
CA TYR A 176 -8.10 -2.09 0.76
C TYR A 176 -8.63 -3.40 0.18
N PHE A 177 -8.07 -4.53 0.58
CA PHE A 177 -8.51 -5.85 0.16
C PHE A 177 -9.76 -6.31 0.91
N ASN A 178 -10.74 -6.80 0.15
CA ASN A 178 -11.81 -7.67 0.64
C ASN A 178 -12.03 -8.73 -0.45
N LEU A 179 -11.65 -9.98 -0.16
CA LEU A 179 -11.75 -11.09 -1.13
C LEU A 179 -13.18 -11.65 -1.30
N ASN A 180 -14.19 -11.07 -0.65
CA ASN A 180 -15.60 -11.43 -0.82
C ASN A 180 -16.52 -10.20 -0.64
N PRO A 181 -16.33 -9.12 -1.42
CA PRO A 181 -17.02 -7.85 -1.18
C PRO A 181 -18.52 -7.92 -1.51
N SER A 182 -18.94 -8.88 -2.35
CA SER A 182 -20.36 -9.09 -2.69
C SER A 182 -21.22 -9.54 -1.50
N SER A 183 -20.60 -10.07 -0.45
CA SER A 183 -21.29 -10.41 0.80
C SER A 183 -21.80 -9.17 1.55
N GLY A 184 -21.22 -8.00 1.29
CA GLY A 184 -21.45 -6.79 2.08
C GLY A 184 -20.84 -6.84 3.49
N GLU A 185 -20.15 -7.93 3.85
CA GLU A 185 -19.48 -8.13 5.14
C GLU A 185 -18.00 -7.73 5.08
N GLY A 186 -17.43 -7.36 6.23
CA GLY A 186 -16.01 -7.08 6.40
C GLY A 186 -15.13 -8.33 6.47
N ILE A 187 -13.89 -8.15 6.92
CA ILE A 187 -12.79 -9.13 6.82
C ILE A 187 -12.70 -10.13 7.97
N ALA A 188 -13.64 -10.12 8.93
CA ALA A 188 -13.56 -10.98 10.11
C ALA A 188 -13.45 -12.48 9.77
N LYS A 189 -14.12 -12.93 8.70
CA LYS A 189 -14.10 -14.34 8.28
C LYS A 189 -12.98 -14.65 7.28
N HIS A 190 -12.18 -13.67 6.85
CA HIS A 190 -11.01 -13.91 6.00
C HIS A 190 -9.93 -14.61 6.80
N GLN A 191 -9.05 -15.29 6.08
CA GLN A 191 -7.90 -15.96 6.67
C GLN A 191 -6.62 -15.24 6.27
N LEU A 192 -5.73 -14.99 7.22
CA LEU A 192 -4.47 -14.29 6.97
C LEU A 192 -3.30 -15.05 7.59
N LEU A 193 -2.22 -15.12 6.83
CA LEU A 193 -0.88 -15.48 7.27
C LEU A 193 0.05 -14.29 6.99
N ILE A 194 0.90 -13.93 7.95
CA ILE A 194 2.01 -13.00 7.77
C ILE A 194 3.30 -13.69 8.20
N ASN A 195 4.29 -13.68 7.32
CA ASN A 195 5.60 -14.28 7.53
C ASN A 195 6.53 -13.35 8.34
N GLY A 196 6.08 -12.99 9.53
CA GLY A 196 6.75 -12.07 10.44
C GLY A 196 6.80 -12.60 11.87
N GLU A 197 7.97 -12.48 12.49
CA GLU A 197 8.23 -12.98 13.85
C GLU A 197 8.03 -11.90 14.93
N GLY A 198 7.86 -10.64 14.53
CA GLY A 198 7.66 -9.54 15.47
C GLY A 198 6.80 -8.42 14.91
N ILE A 199 6.34 -7.55 15.80
CA ILE A 199 5.69 -6.28 15.48
C ILE A 199 6.48 -5.11 16.07
N LEU A 200 6.26 -3.92 15.51
CA LEU A 200 6.71 -2.66 16.10
C LEU A 200 5.60 -2.09 16.99
N PRO A 201 5.76 -2.08 18.33
CA PRO A 201 4.79 -1.46 19.22
C PRO A 201 4.74 0.04 18.98
N LYS A 202 3.54 0.61 19.10
CA LYS A 202 3.33 2.05 18.95
C LYS A 202 3.30 2.77 20.29
N THR A 203 3.76 4.01 20.30
CA THR A 203 3.53 4.97 21.39
C THR A 203 2.11 5.54 21.32
N GLU A 204 1.72 6.33 22.32
CA GLU A 204 0.46 7.09 22.30
C GLU A 204 0.36 8.08 21.12
N GLN A 205 1.49 8.42 20.50
CA GLN A 205 1.56 9.28 19.30
C GLN A 205 1.47 8.47 18.00
N ASN A 206 1.08 7.19 18.07
CA ASN A 206 0.93 6.28 16.92
C ASN A 206 2.21 6.06 16.08
N VAL A 207 3.39 6.31 16.64
CA VAL A 207 4.69 6.01 16.01
C VAL A 207 5.37 4.84 16.74
N PRO A 208 6.27 4.08 16.09
CA PRO A 208 7.02 3.03 16.79
C PRO A 208 7.78 3.54 18.01
N ASP A 209 7.90 2.71 19.04
CA ASP A 209 8.74 3.02 20.21
C ASP A 209 10.23 2.66 20.00
N GLY A 210 10.57 2.13 18.82
CA GLY A 210 11.91 1.70 18.43
C GLY A 210 12.25 0.25 18.81
N SER A 211 11.37 -0.44 19.53
CA SER A 211 11.52 -1.85 19.91
C SER A 211 10.83 -2.79 18.92
N VAL A 212 11.24 -4.07 18.95
CA VAL A 212 10.55 -5.17 18.26
C VAL A 212 10.02 -6.12 19.32
N LYS A 213 8.74 -6.45 19.28
CA LYS A 213 8.14 -7.46 20.17
C LYS A 213 7.81 -8.73 19.39
N PRO A 214 8.11 -9.92 19.92
CA PRO A 214 7.76 -11.17 19.26
C PRO A 214 6.24 -11.34 19.18
N VAL A 215 5.77 -11.99 18.12
CA VAL A 215 4.33 -12.29 17.94
C VAL A 215 3.89 -13.54 18.69
N GLU A 216 4.82 -14.44 19.03
CA GLU A 216 4.54 -15.74 19.64
C GLU A 216 3.64 -15.61 20.88
N ASN A 217 2.57 -16.41 20.94
CA ASN A 217 1.59 -16.40 22.03
C ASN A 217 0.88 -15.05 22.25
N THR A 218 0.72 -14.25 21.19
CA THR A 218 -0.05 -12.99 21.21
C THR A 218 -1.14 -13.01 20.13
N PRO A 219 -2.14 -12.10 20.17
CA PRO A 219 -3.11 -11.96 19.09
C PRO A 219 -2.48 -11.55 17.74
N PHE A 220 -1.21 -11.11 17.75
CA PHE A 220 -0.46 -10.79 16.53
C PHE A 220 0.14 -12.03 15.86
N ASP A 221 0.05 -13.22 16.47
CA ASP A 221 0.60 -14.46 15.92
C ASP A 221 -0.22 -14.94 14.71
N LEU A 222 0.13 -14.41 13.53
CA LEU A 222 -0.43 -14.78 12.23
C LEU A 222 0.58 -15.58 11.40
N ARG A 223 1.54 -16.28 12.03
CA ARG A 223 2.55 -17.07 11.32
C ARG A 223 1.95 -18.30 10.62
N GLU A 224 0.76 -18.71 11.05
CA GLU A 224 -0.07 -19.72 10.42
C GLU A 224 -1.36 -19.09 9.88
N LEU A 225 -1.91 -19.67 8.80
CA LEU A 225 -3.12 -19.17 8.16
C LEU A 225 -4.31 -19.25 9.11
N SER A 226 -4.75 -18.09 9.61
CA SER A 226 -5.70 -17.97 10.72
C SER A 226 -6.91 -17.12 10.34
N ILE A 227 -8.12 -17.51 10.78
CA ILE A 227 -9.32 -16.68 10.64
C ILE A 227 -9.18 -15.42 11.51
N LEU A 228 -9.48 -14.25 10.95
CA LEU A 228 -9.23 -12.97 11.60
C LEU A 228 -10.20 -12.60 12.73
N GLU A 229 -11.36 -13.25 12.81
CA GLU A 229 -12.43 -12.95 13.79
C GLU A 229 -11.89 -12.91 15.23
N GLN A 230 -11.27 -14.00 15.69
CA GLN A 230 -10.77 -14.08 17.06
C GLN A 230 -9.60 -13.10 17.33
N PRO A 231 -8.57 -12.98 16.47
CA PRO A 231 -7.53 -11.97 16.67
C PRO A 231 -8.06 -10.52 16.70
N LEU A 232 -9.04 -10.18 15.85
CA LEU A 232 -9.66 -8.85 15.83
C LEU A 232 -10.41 -8.54 17.13
N GLU A 233 -11.12 -9.51 17.70
CA GLU A 233 -11.83 -9.35 18.98
C GLU A 233 -10.87 -9.16 20.17
N GLN A 234 -9.67 -9.71 20.10
CA GLN A 234 -8.66 -9.63 21.16
C GLN A 234 -7.87 -8.32 21.17
N LEU A 235 -7.89 -7.57 20.06
CA LEU A 235 -7.16 -6.31 19.92
C LEU A 235 -8.13 -5.13 19.97
N GLU A 236 -8.03 -4.34 21.03
CA GLU A 236 -8.74 -3.07 21.12
C GLU A 236 -8.26 -2.15 20.00
N GLY A 237 -9.16 -1.80 19.08
CA GLY A 237 -8.80 -1.02 17.90
C GLY A 237 -8.08 -1.83 16.81
N GLY A 238 -8.25 -3.16 16.76
CA GLY A 238 -7.84 -4.01 15.64
C GLY A 238 -6.35 -3.95 15.29
N PHE A 239 -6.03 -4.22 14.03
CA PHE A 239 -4.65 -4.16 13.55
C PHE A 239 -4.37 -2.81 12.90
N ASP A 240 -3.30 -2.17 13.34
CA ASP A 240 -2.61 -1.07 12.66
C ASP A 240 -1.14 -1.11 13.06
N HIS A 241 -0.46 -2.19 12.67
CA HIS A 241 0.90 -2.49 13.14
C HIS A 241 1.80 -2.92 11.98
N ASN A 242 3.06 -2.49 12.04
CA ASN A 242 4.10 -2.98 11.16
C ASN A 242 4.64 -4.31 11.69
N TYR A 243 4.46 -5.37 10.92
CA TYR A 243 5.14 -6.65 11.13
C TYR A 243 6.57 -6.59 10.61
N VAL A 244 7.50 -7.14 11.39
CA VAL A 244 8.90 -7.36 11.02
C VAL A 244 9.00 -8.72 10.32
N LEU A 245 9.24 -8.70 9.02
CA LEU A 245 9.25 -9.91 8.20
C LEU A 245 10.54 -10.70 8.41
N GLU A 246 10.41 -12.03 8.52
CA GLU A 246 11.55 -12.94 8.52
C GLU A 246 12.04 -13.17 7.08
N LYS A 247 11.09 -13.29 6.13
CA LYS A 247 11.35 -13.54 4.71
C LYS A 247 10.68 -12.48 3.87
N TYR A 248 11.47 -11.82 3.04
CA TYR A 248 11.00 -10.85 2.05
C TYR A 248 11.83 -11.03 0.79
N SER A 249 11.27 -11.77 -0.16
CA SER A 249 11.89 -12.00 -1.47
C SER A 249 10.80 -12.18 -2.52
N LYS A 250 11.24 -12.42 -3.76
CA LYS A 250 10.34 -12.77 -4.87
C LYS A 250 9.95 -14.25 -4.89
N GLU A 251 10.47 -15.05 -3.96
CA GLU A 251 10.34 -16.52 -3.98
C GLU A 251 9.43 -17.04 -2.87
N VAL A 252 9.34 -16.33 -1.75
CA VAL A 252 8.52 -16.73 -0.59
C VAL A 252 7.50 -15.63 -0.30
N PRO A 253 6.20 -15.95 -0.16
CA PRO A 253 5.22 -14.94 0.17
C PRO A 253 5.50 -14.35 1.55
N ALA A 254 5.44 -13.02 1.62
CA ALA A 254 5.47 -12.26 2.86
C ALA A 254 4.13 -12.35 3.61
N ALA A 255 3.02 -12.51 2.87
CA ALA A 255 1.70 -12.75 3.44
C ALA A 255 0.84 -13.59 2.50
N VAL A 256 -0.14 -14.30 3.06
CA VAL A 256 -1.19 -15.02 2.33
C VAL A 256 -2.54 -14.64 2.88
N LEU A 257 -3.41 -14.09 2.03
CA LEU A 257 -4.79 -13.74 2.36
C LEU A 257 -5.75 -14.63 1.59
N ALA A 258 -6.70 -15.26 2.26
CA ALA A 258 -7.73 -16.08 1.63
C ALA A 258 -9.13 -15.59 1.98
N ALA A 259 -10.05 -15.70 1.03
CA ALA A 259 -11.47 -15.46 1.24
C ALA A 259 -12.04 -16.45 2.28
N PRO A 260 -13.21 -16.18 2.88
CA PRO A 260 -13.85 -17.10 3.84
C PRO A 260 -14.10 -18.51 3.29
N SER A 261 -14.37 -18.64 1.99
CA SER A 261 -14.51 -19.89 1.25
C SER A 261 -13.17 -20.60 0.98
N GLY A 262 -12.05 -19.93 1.17
CA GLY A 262 -10.69 -20.35 0.82
C GLY A 262 -10.21 -19.90 -0.57
N THR A 263 -11.10 -19.37 -1.43
CA THR A 263 -10.79 -18.83 -2.76
C THR A 263 -11.66 -17.60 -3.06
N PRO A 264 -11.14 -16.53 -3.70
CA PRO A 264 -9.77 -16.40 -4.20
C PRO A 264 -8.76 -16.30 -3.05
N LYS A 265 -7.50 -16.63 -3.36
CA LYS A 265 -6.38 -16.56 -2.43
C LYS A 265 -5.27 -15.70 -3.03
N LEU A 266 -4.82 -14.70 -2.27
CA LEU A 266 -3.72 -13.80 -2.59
C LEU A 266 -2.45 -14.25 -1.88
N GLU A 267 -1.40 -14.53 -2.63
CA GLU A 267 -0.02 -14.57 -2.15
C GLU A 267 0.64 -13.22 -2.44
N LEU A 268 1.09 -12.54 -1.40
CA LEU A 268 1.79 -11.27 -1.49
C LEU A 268 3.30 -11.51 -1.35
N TYR A 269 4.08 -11.06 -2.32
CA TYR A 269 5.54 -11.07 -2.29
C TYR A 269 6.07 -9.64 -2.26
N CYS A 270 7.18 -9.42 -1.55
CA CYS A 270 7.82 -8.12 -1.52
C CYS A 270 9.34 -8.20 -1.29
N THR A 271 10.03 -7.09 -1.52
CA THR A 271 11.47 -6.96 -1.22
C THR A 271 11.74 -5.97 -0.08
N GLN A 272 10.76 -5.73 0.80
CA GLN A 272 10.86 -4.82 1.93
C GLN A 272 10.82 -5.58 3.26
N PRO A 273 11.46 -5.06 4.32
CA PRO A 273 11.64 -5.80 5.57
C PRO A 273 10.40 -5.81 6.46
N GLY A 274 9.38 -5.01 6.15
CA GLY A 274 8.14 -4.94 6.93
C GLY A 274 6.90 -4.95 6.08
N ILE A 275 5.78 -5.23 6.74
CA ILE A 275 4.43 -5.08 6.17
C ILE A 275 3.53 -4.40 7.20
N GLN A 276 2.91 -3.28 6.83
CA GLN A 276 1.82 -2.73 7.64
C GLN A 276 0.59 -3.61 7.41
N PHE A 277 0.05 -4.15 8.50
CA PHE A 277 -1.30 -4.71 8.48
C PHE A 277 -2.23 -3.72 9.17
N TYR A 278 -3.10 -3.11 8.36
CA TYR A 278 -4.18 -2.27 8.82
C TYR A 278 -5.53 -2.95 8.54
N SER A 279 -6.32 -3.22 9.57
CA SER A 279 -7.58 -3.94 9.42
C SER A 279 -8.79 -3.04 9.22
N ALA A 280 -8.63 -1.72 9.00
CA ALA A 280 -9.75 -0.78 8.85
C ALA A 280 -10.78 -0.83 10.01
N ASN A 281 -10.35 -1.22 11.21
CA ASN A 281 -11.24 -1.51 12.34
C ASN A 281 -12.07 -0.31 12.81
N GLY A 282 -11.58 0.92 12.60
CA GLY A 282 -12.26 2.15 12.96
C GLY A 282 -13.30 2.61 11.92
N ILE A 283 -13.46 1.88 10.82
CA ILE A 283 -14.35 2.27 9.72
C ILE A 283 -15.65 1.46 9.83
N GLU A 284 -16.75 2.15 10.13
CA GLU A 284 -18.07 1.53 10.30
C GLU A 284 -18.69 1.05 8.97
N LYS A 285 -18.35 1.72 7.86
CA LYS A 285 -18.73 1.31 6.51
C LYS A 285 -17.86 1.99 5.46
N ILE A 286 -17.69 1.34 4.31
CA ILE A 286 -17.06 1.93 3.12
C ILE A 286 -18.07 1.91 1.97
N GLU A 287 -18.29 3.07 1.35
CA GLU A 287 -18.96 3.14 0.06
C GLU A 287 -17.99 2.64 -1.01
N ASN A 288 -18.28 1.48 -1.60
CA ASN A 288 -17.44 0.85 -2.60
C ASN A 288 -18.17 0.85 -3.96
N LYS A 289 -17.41 0.72 -5.04
CA LYS A 289 -17.88 0.69 -6.43
C LYS A 289 -19.00 -0.32 -6.73
N THR A 290 -19.17 -1.37 -5.91
CA THR A 290 -20.22 -2.39 -6.04
C THR A 290 -21.31 -2.32 -4.98
N GLY A 291 -21.33 -1.28 -4.16
CA GLY A 291 -22.23 -1.12 -3.01
C GLY A 291 -21.48 -0.97 -1.70
N THR A 292 -22.22 -0.66 -0.63
CA THR A 292 -21.65 -0.40 0.70
C THR A 292 -21.19 -1.69 1.38
N ILE A 293 -19.96 -1.70 1.92
CA ILE A 293 -19.45 -2.76 2.78
C ILE A 293 -19.60 -2.34 4.25
N GLN A 294 -20.23 -3.18 5.07
CA GLN A 294 -20.38 -2.93 6.50
C GLN A 294 -19.11 -3.30 7.27
N GLY A 295 -18.79 -2.49 8.27
CA GLY A 295 -17.72 -2.73 9.23
C GLY A 295 -18.23 -3.22 10.60
N PRO A 296 -17.38 -3.19 11.64
CA PRO A 296 -15.99 -2.73 11.61
C PRO A 296 -15.11 -3.62 10.72
N SER A 297 -13.96 -3.10 10.28
CA SER A 297 -13.02 -3.83 9.40
C SER A 297 -13.62 -4.23 8.04
N PRO A 298 -14.17 -3.30 7.25
CA PRO A 298 -14.79 -3.61 5.95
C PRO A 298 -13.80 -4.16 4.90
N ALA A 299 -12.51 -3.89 5.08
CA ALA A 299 -11.41 -4.36 4.25
C ALA A 299 -10.11 -4.35 5.10
N LEU A 300 -9.02 -4.82 4.52
CA LEU A 300 -7.69 -4.71 5.13
C LEU A 300 -6.64 -4.23 4.14
N CYS A 301 -5.61 -3.55 4.65
CA CYS A 301 -4.42 -3.17 3.89
C CYS A 301 -3.24 -4.04 4.31
N LEU A 302 -2.45 -4.45 3.31
CA LEU A 302 -1.17 -5.11 3.48
C LEU A 302 -0.15 -4.28 2.71
N GLU A 303 0.64 -3.48 3.42
CA GLU A 303 1.53 -2.47 2.81
C GLU A 303 3.00 -2.87 3.03
N PRO A 304 3.66 -3.54 2.07
CA PRO A 304 5.09 -3.80 2.17
C PRO A 304 5.91 -2.52 2.22
N GLN A 305 6.73 -2.35 3.24
CA GLN A 305 7.45 -1.09 3.45
C GLN A 305 8.71 -1.27 4.31
N PHE A 306 9.55 -0.24 4.33
CA PHE A 306 10.45 -0.05 5.47
C PHE A 306 9.65 0.31 6.72
N PHE A 307 10.24 0.07 7.88
CA PHE A 307 9.61 0.32 9.17
C PHE A 307 9.19 1.79 9.31
N PRO A 308 7.99 2.07 9.85
CA PRO A 308 7.60 3.43 10.20
C PRO A 308 8.63 4.12 11.07
N ASP A 309 8.74 5.43 10.94
CA ASP A 309 9.66 6.30 11.67
C ASP A 309 11.14 5.90 11.62
N THR A 310 11.54 5.06 10.66
CA THR A 310 12.95 4.67 10.43
C THR A 310 13.95 5.84 10.48
N PRO A 311 13.68 7.03 9.90
CA PRO A 311 14.63 8.15 9.96
C PRO A 311 15.00 8.60 11.39
N ASN A 312 14.18 8.28 12.39
CA ASN A 312 14.40 8.60 13.80
C ASN A 312 14.85 7.40 14.65
N HIS A 313 14.95 6.20 14.04
CA HIS A 313 15.38 4.96 14.70
C HIS A 313 16.63 4.38 14.04
N PRO A 314 17.85 4.70 14.52
CA PRO A 314 19.10 4.28 13.88
C PRO A 314 19.34 2.77 13.89
N ASN A 315 18.58 2.02 14.69
CA ASN A 315 18.57 0.56 14.71
C ASN A 315 17.68 -0.08 13.62
N PHE A 316 16.89 0.70 12.88
CA PHE A 316 16.05 0.21 11.79
C PHE A 316 16.78 0.27 10.43
N PRO A 317 16.36 -0.54 9.43
CA PRO A 317 16.95 -0.49 8.10
C PRO A 317 16.74 0.89 7.45
N SER A 318 17.81 1.57 7.05
CA SER A 318 17.75 2.95 6.57
C SER A 318 16.89 3.15 5.32
N THR A 319 16.11 4.23 5.30
CA THR A 319 15.33 4.73 4.17
C THR A 319 16.02 5.88 3.42
N VAL A 320 17.27 6.21 3.77
CA VAL A 320 18.00 7.33 3.17
C VAL A 320 18.44 6.95 1.75
N LEU A 321 18.08 7.78 0.77
CA LEU A 321 18.52 7.69 -0.61
C LEU A 321 19.50 8.84 -0.92
N LYS A 322 20.68 8.51 -1.47
CA LYS A 322 21.72 9.47 -1.84
C LYS A 322 21.83 9.62 -3.36
N PRO A 323 22.34 10.76 -3.87
CA PRO A 323 22.64 10.91 -5.29
C PRO A 323 23.57 9.79 -5.80
N GLY A 324 23.26 9.25 -6.98
CA GLY A 324 23.98 8.13 -7.58
C GLY A 324 23.55 6.74 -7.09
N ALA A 325 22.78 6.65 -6.00
CA ALA A 325 22.11 5.41 -5.60
C ALA A 325 20.72 5.31 -6.25
N GLN A 326 20.17 4.09 -6.27
CA GLN A 326 18.83 3.82 -6.80
C GLN A 326 18.00 3.09 -5.73
N TYR A 327 16.81 3.61 -5.43
CA TYR A 327 15.80 2.90 -4.65
C TYR A 327 15.15 1.84 -5.54
N LYS A 328 14.93 0.63 -4.99
CA LYS A 328 14.21 -0.46 -5.67
C LYS A 328 13.33 -1.21 -4.68
N HIS A 329 12.08 -1.40 -5.05
CA HIS A 329 11.13 -2.22 -4.31
C HIS A 329 10.24 -2.97 -5.31
N THR A 330 10.08 -4.27 -5.14
CA THR A 330 9.08 -5.06 -5.88
C THR A 330 7.96 -5.49 -4.94
N ILE A 331 6.72 -5.36 -5.40
CA ILE A 331 5.50 -5.91 -4.78
C ILE A 331 4.83 -6.79 -5.84
N THR A 332 4.45 -8.02 -5.48
CA THR A 332 3.69 -8.90 -6.38
C THR A 332 2.46 -9.41 -5.67
N TYR A 333 1.30 -9.24 -6.32
CA TYR A 333 0.04 -9.84 -5.91
C TYR A 333 -0.26 -11.02 -6.84
N LYS A 334 -0.08 -12.25 -6.35
CA LYS A 334 -0.35 -13.48 -7.10
C LYS A 334 -1.63 -14.14 -6.61
N PHE A 335 -2.54 -14.46 -7.51
CA PHE A 335 -3.79 -15.13 -7.18
C PHE A 335 -3.78 -16.60 -7.59
N LEU A 336 -4.20 -17.47 -6.67
CA LEU A 336 -4.24 -18.93 -6.82
C LEU A 336 -5.65 -19.48 -7.07
#